data_AF-A0A291LVH6-F1
#
_entry.id   AF-A0A291LVH6-F1
#
_cell.length_a   1.000
_cell.length_b   1.000
_cell.length_c   1.000
_cell.angle_alpha   90.00
_cell.angle_beta   90.00
_cell.angle_gamma   90.00
#
_symmetry.space_group_name_H-M   'P 1'
#
loop_
_entity.id
_entity.type
_entity.pdbx_description
1 polymer ?
#
loop_
_entity_poly.entity_id
_entity_poly.type
_entity_poly.pdbx_seq_one_letter_code
_entity_poly.pdbx_strand_id
1 'polypeptide(L)'
;MLAVWSPAAYPYEMTREDSSLTAAAMSRWPDLAGAIGLPDPAGWQPEILSLRDDDRVSRIVLRMARPYCDPLVLKHEERPRDAARSEARIRDYTARQSLFSARAAPGVHLPAILAASPDNQTCVMEMFEGLQLTQRLDLIGADTAARRERLAQAGAWLGAFHRAGDMAERPFWPKPARARLDRVRDGLRAGLREVAWRGRFLTTLRQLRALDQDVRGEQVTTVDLHGDLHLRNLLVGAQGIAGIDMSPARHGTAALDVARLLVDIACRHGVDTPKGALLPDEDMSAFLNAYALPMSRPVLDFLCRVRLLTDWANLPAAREARSLAEQRRLEGVMEVQKRLFT
;
A
#
# COMPACT_ATOMS: atom_id res chain seq x y z
N MET A 1 -7.54 -29.99 -19.72
CA MET A 1 -8.78 -30.04 -18.91
C MET A 1 -8.55 -29.13 -17.71
N LEU A 2 -8.94 -27.86 -17.85
CA LEU A 2 -8.62 -26.78 -16.91
C LEU A 2 -9.53 -26.89 -15.68
N ALA A 3 -8.96 -27.15 -14.51
CA ALA A 3 -9.65 -27.04 -13.25
C ALA A 3 -9.94 -25.55 -12.98
N VAL A 4 -11.21 -25.19 -13.04
CA VAL A 4 -11.73 -23.91 -12.55
C VAL A 4 -11.56 -23.92 -11.03
N TRP A 5 -10.55 -23.21 -10.53
CA TRP A 5 -10.32 -23.08 -9.10
C TRP A 5 -11.25 -21.99 -8.55
N SER A 6 -12.28 -22.42 -7.82
CA SER A 6 -13.08 -21.57 -6.94
C SER A 6 -12.22 -21.20 -5.74
N PRO A 7 -12.12 -19.92 -5.34
CA PRO A 7 -11.49 -19.60 -4.08
C PRO A 7 -12.31 -20.30 -3.00
N ALA A 8 -11.64 -21.13 -2.19
CA ALA A 8 -12.27 -21.77 -1.05
C ALA A 8 -12.76 -20.68 -0.09
N ALA A 9 -14.05 -20.38 -0.17
CA ALA A 9 -14.78 -19.71 0.89
C ALA A 9 -14.66 -20.62 2.13
N TYR A 10 -13.80 -20.23 3.07
CA TYR A 10 -14.03 -20.65 4.45
C TYR A 10 -15.45 -20.19 4.82
N PRO A 11 -16.29 -21.03 5.46
CA PRO A 11 -17.60 -20.59 5.90
C PRO A 11 -17.40 -19.49 6.94
N TYR A 12 -17.48 -18.24 6.49
CA TYR A 12 -17.45 -17.07 7.34
C TYR A 12 -18.86 -16.89 7.91
N GLU A 13 -19.05 -17.27 9.17
CA GLU A 13 -20.25 -16.88 9.90
C GLU A 13 -20.21 -15.36 10.11
N MET A 14 -21.08 -14.66 9.40
CA MET A 14 -21.16 -13.20 9.44
C MET A 14 -21.53 -12.75 10.85
N THR A 15 -20.67 -11.96 11.49
CA THR A 15 -20.96 -11.43 12.82
C THR A 15 -22.06 -10.36 12.75
N ARG A 16 -22.63 -10.01 13.90
CA ARG A 16 -23.62 -8.92 13.99
C ARG A 16 -23.04 -7.57 13.53
N GLU A 17 -21.75 -7.34 13.76
CA GLU A 17 -21.04 -6.12 13.34
C GLU A 17 -20.84 -6.10 11.83
N ASP A 18 -20.42 -7.22 11.23
CA ASP A 18 -20.34 -7.39 9.77
C ASP A 18 -21.68 -7.10 9.10
N SER A 19 -22.77 -7.56 9.73
CA SER A 19 -24.13 -7.36 9.25
C SER A 19 -24.54 -5.89 9.26
N SER A 20 -24.13 -5.12 10.28
CA SER A 20 -24.47 -3.69 10.40
C SER A 20 -23.74 -2.83 9.37
N LEU A 21 -22.44 -3.03 9.18
CA LEU A 21 -21.67 -2.27 8.18
C LEU A 21 -22.03 -2.65 6.75
N THR A 22 -22.33 -3.94 6.52
CA THR A 22 -22.86 -4.39 5.23
C THR A 22 -24.20 -3.72 4.95
N ALA A 23 -25.12 -3.69 5.92
CA ALA A 23 -26.40 -3.00 5.75
C ALA A 23 -26.23 -1.50 5.48
N ALA A 24 -25.30 -0.84 6.18
CA ALA A 24 -24.99 0.58 5.96
C ALA A 24 -24.48 0.83 4.52
N ALA A 25 -23.52 0.03 4.04
CA ALA A 25 -23.02 0.12 2.68
C ALA A 25 -24.12 -0.18 1.64
N MET A 26 -24.89 -1.25 1.84
CA MET A 26 -25.96 -1.67 0.94
C MET A 26 -27.13 -0.68 0.89
N SER A 27 -27.36 0.10 1.95
CA SER A 27 -28.35 1.18 1.91
C SER A 27 -28.00 2.29 0.89
N ARG A 28 -26.73 2.40 0.49
CA ARG A 28 -26.23 3.37 -0.49
C ARG A 28 -26.14 2.81 -1.91
N TRP A 29 -26.26 1.49 -2.04
CA TRP A 29 -26.09 0.80 -3.32
C TRP A 29 -27.09 1.23 -4.39
N PRO A 30 -28.42 1.38 -4.11
CA PRO A 30 -29.38 1.75 -5.15
C PRO A 30 -29.05 3.06 -5.87
N ASP A 31 -28.65 4.10 -5.13
CA ASP A 31 -28.32 5.41 -5.68
C ASP A 31 -27.06 5.34 -6.55
N LEU A 32 -26.02 4.65 -6.06
CA LEU A 32 -24.77 4.48 -6.80
C LEU A 32 -24.97 3.62 -8.06
N ALA A 33 -25.73 2.53 -7.96
CA ALA A 33 -26.08 1.66 -9.08
C ALA A 33 -26.90 2.41 -10.15
N GLY A 34 -27.85 3.23 -9.72
CA GLY A 34 -28.62 4.12 -10.60
C GLY A 34 -27.73 5.14 -11.31
N ALA A 35 -26.77 5.73 -10.60
CA ALA A 35 -25.82 6.70 -11.18
C ALA A 35 -24.94 6.11 -12.29
N ILE A 36 -24.65 4.80 -12.24
CA ILE A 36 -23.88 4.09 -13.28
C ILE A 36 -24.77 3.34 -14.28
N GLY A 37 -26.09 3.55 -14.24
CA GLY A 37 -27.03 3.02 -15.22
C GLY A 37 -27.30 1.51 -15.13
N LEU A 38 -27.07 0.89 -13.96
CA LEU A 38 -27.31 -0.54 -13.80
C LEU A 38 -28.82 -0.85 -13.69
N PRO A 39 -29.35 -1.76 -14.53
CA PRO A 39 -30.73 -2.21 -14.42
C PRO A 39 -30.84 -3.19 -13.25
N ASP A 40 -31.74 -2.90 -12.30
CA ASP A 40 -32.03 -3.72 -11.11
C ASP A 40 -30.87 -3.82 -10.09
N PRO A 41 -30.75 -2.86 -9.16
CA PRO A 41 -29.79 -2.91 -8.06
C PRO A 41 -29.97 -4.10 -7.11
N ALA A 42 -31.18 -4.66 -6.99
CA ALA A 42 -31.49 -5.73 -6.04
C ALA A 42 -30.91 -7.09 -6.46
N GLY A 43 -30.61 -7.27 -7.75
CA GLY A 43 -30.00 -8.49 -8.29
C GLY A 43 -28.50 -8.66 -7.96
N TRP A 44 -27.87 -7.71 -7.27
CA TRP A 44 -26.45 -7.75 -6.91
C TRP A 44 -26.24 -8.33 -5.50
N GLN A 45 -25.34 -9.31 -5.40
CA GLN A 45 -25.01 -9.99 -4.15
C GLN A 45 -23.69 -9.44 -3.58
N PRO A 46 -23.67 -8.96 -2.32
CA PRO A 46 -22.46 -8.51 -1.67
C PRO A 46 -21.66 -9.68 -1.10
N GLU A 47 -20.34 -9.64 -1.29
CA GLU A 47 -19.36 -10.52 -0.66
C GLU A 47 -18.28 -9.65 0.01
N ILE A 48 -17.95 -9.92 1.28
CA ILE A 48 -16.98 -9.09 2.01
C ILE A 48 -15.56 -9.37 1.52
N LEU A 49 -14.91 -8.36 0.94
CA LEU A 49 -13.49 -8.41 0.58
C LEU A 49 -12.59 -7.94 1.73
N SER A 50 -13.03 -6.93 2.47
CA SER A 50 -12.29 -6.38 3.60
C SER A 50 -13.24 -5.70 4.57
N LEU A 51 -13.02 -5.94 5.87
CA LEU A 51 -13.73 -5.27 6.95
C LEU A 51 -12.74 -4.83 8.02
N ARG A 52 -12.94 -3.63 8.54
CA ARG A 52 -12.27 -3.14 9.73
C ARG A 52 -13.23 -2.28 10.51
N ASP A 53 -13.50 -2.67 11.74
CA ASP A 53 -14.28 -1.89 12.70
C ASP A 53 -13.56 -1.84 14.04
N ASP A 54 -13.08 -0.65 14.40
CA ASP A 54 -12.47 -0.31 15.68
C ASP A 54 -12.87 1.13 16.07
N ASP A 55 -12.62 1.55 17.30
CA ASP A 55 -13.02 2.87 17.82
C ASP A 55 -12.64 4.07 16.91
N ARG A 56 -11.61 3.91 16.07
CA ARG A 56 -11.08 4.98 15.22
C ARG A 56 -11.47 4.84 13.76
N VAL A 57 -11.66 3.61 13.27
CA VAL A 57 -11.89 3.30 11.86
C VAL A 57 -13.00 2.29 11.72
N SER A 58 -13.98 2.60 10.89
CA SER A 58 -15.08 1.69 10.54
C SER A 58 -15.27 1.75 9.03
N ARG A 59 -14.92 0.68 8.33
CA ARG A 59 -14.96 0.60 6.88
C ARG A 59 -15.16 -0.82 6.39
N ILE A 60 -15.81 -0.93 5.25
CA ILE A 60 -16.07 -2.19 4.55
C ILE A 60 -15.82 -2.03 3.05
N VAL A 61 -15.30 -3.09 2.45
CA VAL A 61 -15.15 -3.24 1.00
C VAL A 61 -15.87 -4.51 0.61
N LEU A 62 -16.85 -4.36 -0.28
CA LEU A 62 -17.69 -5.43 -0.78
C LEU A 62 -17.36 -5.67 -2.26
N ARG A 63 -17.29 -6.93 -2.64
CA ARG A 63 -17.46 -7.36 -4.03
C ARG A 63 -18.95 -7.46 -4.29
N MET A 64 -19.42 -6.71 -5.28
CA MET A 64 -20.79 -6.76 -5.76
C MET A 64 -20.79 -7.68 -6.98
N ALA A 65 -21.47 -8.81 -6.88
CA ALA A 65 -21.53 -9.80 -7.96
C ALA A 65 -22.96 -9.99 -8.48
N ARG A 66 -23.11 -10.18 -9.78
CA ARG A 66 -24.38 -10.56 -10.42
C ARG A 66 -24.09 -11.55 -11.56
N PRO A 67 -24.93 -12.59 -11.76
CA PRO A 67 -24.76 -13.49 -12.89
C PRO A 67 -24.69 -12.73 -14.22
N TYR A 68 -23.74 -13.12 -15.07
CA TYR A 68 -23.53 -12.53 -16.41
C TYR A 68 -23.15 -11.05 -16.43
N CYS A 69 -22.79 -10.46 -15.29
CA CYS A 69 -22.24 -9.12 -15.20
C CYS A 69 -20.82 -9.15 -14.65
N ASP A 70 -19.99 -8.20 -15.08
CA ASP A 70 -18.70 -8.00 -14.45
C ASP A 70 -18.90 -7.54 -13.00
N PRO A 71 -18.14 -8.12 -12.05
CA PRO A 71 -18.24 -7.72 -10.65
C PRO A 71 -17.76 -6.28 -10.45
N LEU A 72 -18.25 -5.65 -9.39
CA LEU A 72 -17.87 -4.31 -8.98
C LEU A 72 -17.36 -4.31 -7.54
N VAL A 73 -16.68 -3.24 -7.15
CA VAL A 73 -16.26 -3.02 -5.76
C VAL A 73 -17.09 -1.89 -5.16
N LEU A 74 -17.76 -2.14 -4.05
CA LEU A 74 -18.42 -1.12 -3.23
C LEU A 74 -17.60 -0.87 -1.98
N LYS A 75 -17.06 0.34 -1.83
CA LYS A 75 -16.29 0.77 -0.67
C LYS A 75 -17.09 1.76 0.16
N HIS A 76 -17.18 1.51 1.46
CA HIS A 76 -17.90 2.36 2.40
C HIS A 76 -17.06 2.60 3.66
N GLU A 77 -16.98 3.86 4.10
CA GLU A 77 -16.30 4.27 5.33
C GLU A 77 -17.32 4.97 6.25
N GLU A 78 -17.67 4.34 7.36
CA GLU A 78 -18.59 4.90 8.35
C GLU A 78 -17.85 5.79 9.36
N ARG A 79 -16.57 5.47 9.65
CA ARG A 79 -15.73 6.23 10.58
C ARG A 79 -14.28 6.33 10.09
N PRO A 80 -13.63 7.51 10.20
CA PRO A 80 -14.22 8.80 10.61
C PRO A 80 -15.13 9.37 9.51
N ARG A 81 -16.14 10.17 9.90
CA ARG A 81 -16.96 10.93 8.95
C ARG A 81 -16.29 12.28 8.65
N ASP A 82 -15.90 12.46 7.39
CA ASP A 82 -15.23 13.65 6.86
C ASP A 82 -15.52 13.77 5.35
N ALA A 83 -16.65 14.39 5.02
CA ALA A 83 -17.12 14.55 3.64
C ALA A 83 -16.12 15.32 2.76
N ALA A 84 -15.48 16.36 3.30
CA ALA A 84 -14.49 17.16 2.56
C ALA A 84 -13.25 16.33 2.20
N ARG A 85 -12.76 15.50 3.12
CA ARG A 85 -11.66 14.57 2.84
C ARG A 85 -12.08 13.47 1.87
N SER A 86 -13.32 13.00 1.99
CA SER A 86 -13.91 12.02 1.07
C SER A 86 -13.96 12.56 -0.36
N GLU A 87 -14.48 13.77 -0.54
CA GLU A 87 -14.56 14.48 -1.82
C GLU A 87 -13.17 14.70 -2.41
N ALA A 88 -12.21 15.18 -1.62
CA ALA A 88 -10.84 15.39 -2.07
C ALA A 88 -10.19 14.09 -2.57
N ARG A 89 -10.36 12.99 -1.82
CA ARG A 89 -9.86 11.66 -2.20
C ARG A 89 -10.46 11.19 -3.53
N ILE A 90 -11.78 11.33 -3.71
CA ILE A 90 -12.48 10.92 -4.95
C ILE A 90 -11.95 11.75 -6.13
N ARG A 91 -11.90 13.07 -5.99
CA ARG A 91 -11.40 13.97 -7.04
C ARG A 91 -9.97 13.63 -7.45
N ASP A 92 -9.07 13.48 -6.47
CA ASP A 92 -7.66 13.19 -6.72
C ASP A 92 -7.50 11.81 -7.39
N TYR A 93 -8.26 10.82 -6.95
CA TYR A 93 -8.27 9.48 -7.55
C TYR A 93 -8.76 9.50 -8.99
N THR A 94 -9.89 10.12 -9.27
CA THR A 94 -10.46 10.19 -10.62
C THR A 94 -9.53 10.93 -11.58
N ALA A 95 -8.94 12.05 -11.16
CA ALA A 95 -7.96 12.77 -11.95
C ALA A 95 -6.73 11.90 -12.25
N ARG A 96 -6.25 11.16 -11.25
CA ARG A 96 -5.11 10.26 -11.41
C ARG A 96 -5.41 9.08 -12.32
N GLN A 97 -6.58 8.47 -12.17
CA GLN A 97 -7.01 7.36 -13.01
C GLN A 97 -7.13 7.80 -14.48
N SER A 98 -7.66 8.99 -14.75
CA SER A 98 -7.77 9.50 -16.13
C SER A 98 -6.40 9.65 -16.79
N LEU A 99 -5.43 10.23 -16.07
CA LEU A 99 -4.04 10.35 -16.55
C LEU A 99 -3.36 9.00 -16.72
N PHE A 100 -3.58 8.08 -15.78
CA PHE A 100 -3.02 6.73 -15.82
C PHE A 100 -3.55 5.97 -17.03
N SER A 101 -4.87 5.88 -17.20
CA SER A 101 -5.51 5.16 -18.31
C SER A 101 -5.09 5.68 -19.69
N ALA A 102 -4.81 6.98 -19.83
CA ALA A 102 -4.34 7.56 -21.07
C ALA A 102 -2.87 7.25 -21.41
N ARG A 103 -2.05 6.84 -20.43
CA ARG A 103 -0.59 6.73 -20.57
C ARG A 103 -0.02 5.37 -20.18
N ALA A 104 -0.80 4.53 -19.51
CA ALA A 104 -0.37 3.25 -18.97
C ALA A 104 -0.08 2.25 -20.10
N ALA A 105 0.97 1.45 -19.90
CA ALA A 105 1.29 0.35 -20.78
C ALA A 105 0.28 -0.80 -20.61
N PRO A 106 0.15 -1.70 -21.61
CA PRO A 106 -0.61 -2.93 -21.43
C PRO A 106 -0.17 -3.73 -20.20
N GLY A 107 -1.14 -4.28 -19.47
CA GLY A 107 -0.89 -5.16 -18.32
C GLY A 107 -0.67 -4.45 -16.97
N VAL A 108 -0.74 -3.12 -16.92
CA VAL A 108 -0.77 -2.35 -15.67
C VAL A 108 -2.08 -1.57 -15.56
N HIS A 109 -2.72 -1.61 -14.39
CA HIS A 109 -4.11 -1.17 -14.22
C HIS A 109 -4.30 -0.29 -12.98
N LEU A 110 -5.23 0.66 -13.05
CA LEU A 110 -5.69 1.46 -11.92
C LEU A 110 -7.24 1.52 -12.00
N PRO A 111 -7.96 0.70 -11.21
CA PRO A 111 -9.41 0.57 -11.34
C PRO A 111 -10.14 1.90 -11.21
N ALA A 112 -11.12 2.18 -12.08
CA ALA A 112 -11.88 3.43 -12.07
C ALA A 112 -12.86 3.52 -10.90
N ILE A 113 -13.08 4.74 -10.40
CA ILE A 113 -14.30 5.07 -9.64
C ILE A 113 -15.40 5.32 -10.67
N LEU A 114 -16.47 4.54 -10.61
CA LEU A 114 -17.60 4.62 -11.55
C LEU A 114 -18.66 5.62 -11.04
N ALA A 115 -18.93 5.61 -9.74
CA ALA A 115 -19.73 6.62 -9.06
C ALA A 115 -19.32 6.74 -7.59
N ALA A 116 -19.60 7.89 -6.99
CA ALA A 116 -19.31 8.11 -5.58
C ALA A 116 -20.32 9.06 -4.93
N SER A 117 -20.51 8.88 -3.63
CA SER A 117 -21.24 9.76 -2.73
C SER A 117 -20.27 10.23 -1.64
N PRO A 118 -19.63 11.40 -1.80
CA PRO A 118 -18.66 11.93 -0.85
C PRO A 118 -19.23 12.07 0.57
N ASP A 119 -20.47 12.59 0.69
CA ASP A 119 -21.17 12.82 1.97
C ASP A 119 -21.40 11.52 2.74
N ASN A 120 -21.72 10.44 2.03
CA ASN A 120 -21.87 9.10 2.60
C ASN A 120 -20.56 8.30 2.61
N GLN A 121 -19.45 8.90 2.17
CA GLN A 121 -18.12 8.29 2.04
C GLN A 121 -18.15 6.90 1.38
N THR A 122 -18.95 6.80 0.33
CA THR A 122 -19.18 5.54 -0.38
C THR A 122 -18.84 5.71 -1.85
N CYS A 123 -18.16 4.75 -2.45
CA CYS A 123 -17.95 4.72 -3.90
C CYS A 123 -18.08 3.32 -4.47
N VAL A 124 -18.48 3.25 -5.73
CA VAL A 124 -18.44 2.04 -6.55
C VAL A 124 -17.30 2.16 -7.55
N MET A 125 -16.55 1.08 -7.72
CA MET A 125 -15.34 1.02 -8.53
C MET A 125 -15.36 -0.23 -9.41
N GLU A 126 -14.56 -0.20 -10.49
CA GLU A 126 -14.25 -1.39 -11.28
C GLU A 126 -13.60 -2.46 -10.40
N MET A 127 -13.95 -3.73 -10.64
CA MET A 127 -13.25 -4.86 -10.04
C MET A 127 -12.00 -5.20 -10.85
N PHE A 128 -10.90 -5.48 -10.16
CA PHE A 128 -9.75 -6.13 -10.75
C PHE A 128 -9.61 -7.53 -10.16
N GLU A 129 -9.79 -8.55 -11.00
CA GLU A 129 -9.72 -9.95 -10.57
C GLU A 129 -8.26 -10.38 -10.39
N GLY A 130 -7.84 -10.57 -9.14
CA GLY A 130 -6.49 -10.96 -8.79
C GLY A 130 -6.27 -11.16 -7.30
N LEU A 131 -5.18 -11.83 -6.95
CA LEU A 131 -4.74 -11.95 -5.56
C LEU A 131 -3.82 -10.79 -5.19
N GLN A 132 -3.82 -10.39 -3.93
CA GLN A 132 -2.86 -9.41 -3.44
C GLN A 132 -1.43 -9.93 -3.66
N LEU A 133 -0.49 -9.04 -3.97
CA LEU A 133 0.90 -9.40 -4.21
C LEU A 133 1.52 -10.11 -3.00
N THR A 134 1.10 -9.75 -1.78
CA THR A 134 1.48 -10.52 -0.56
C THR A 134 1.10 -11.99 -0.67
N GLN A 135 -0.13 -12.31 -1.08
CA GLN A 135 -0.63 -13.68 -1.19
C GLN A 135 0.07 -14.42 -2.34
N ARG A 136 0.34 -13.72 -3.45
CA ARG A 136 1.09 -14.30 -4.57
C ARG A 136 2.51 -14.68 -4.16
N LEU A 137 3.19 -13.84 -3.39
CA LEU A 137 4.54 -14.15 -2.89
C LEU A 137 4.52 -15.31 -1.90
N ASP A 138 3.48 -15.43 -1.06
CA ASP A 138 3.30 -16.61 -0.19
C ASP A 138 3.14 -17.90 -1.00
N LEU A 139 2.36 -17.87 -2.09
CA LEU A 139 2.12 -19.04 -2.94
C LEU A 139 3.33 -19.46 -3.79
N ILE A 140 4.20 -18.51 -4.14
CA ILE A 140 5.44 -18.78 -4.90
C ILE A 140 6.45 -19.57 -4.07
N GLY A 141 6.47 -19.40 -2.75
CA GLY A 141 7.41 -20.06 -1.86
C GLY A 141 8.86 -19.71 -2.18
N ALA A 142 9.69 -20.74 -2.42
CA ALA A 142 11.13 -20.59 -2.64
C ALA A 142 11.55 -20.35 -4.11
N ASP A 143 10.61 -20.27 -5.05
CA ASP A 143 10.92 -20.02 -6.47
C ASP A 143 11.37 -18.57 -6.69
N THR A 144 12.68 -18.40 -6.84
CA THR A 144 13.32 -17.08 -7.01
C THR A 144 13.04 -16.46 -8.37
N ALA A 145 12.78 -17.26 -9.42
CA ALA A 145 12.47 -16.72 -10.75
C ALA A 145 11.06 -16.13 -10.76
N ALA A 146 10.07 -16.88 -10.28
CA ALA A 146 8.69 -16.41 -10.15
C ALA A 146 8.60 -15.19 -9.21
N ARG A 147 9.37 -15.19 -8.11
CA ARG A 147 9.47 -14.02 -7.22
C ARG A 147 9.96 -12.78 -7.98
N ARG A 148 11.08 -12.89 -8.71
CA ARG A 148 11.64 -11.76 -9.49
C ARG A 148 10.67 -11.25 -10.54
N GLU A 149 9.90 -12.13 -11.19
CA GLU A 149 8.83 -11.73 -12.11
C GLU A 149 7.78 -10.85 -11.40
N ARG A 150 7.34 -11.24 -10.19
CA ARG A 150 6.38 -10.44 -9.42
C ARG A 150 6.94 -9.11 -8.95
N LEU A 151 8.22 -9.06 -8.58
CA LEU A 151 8.92 -7.82 -8.25
C LEU A 151 9.05 -6.90 -9.47
N ALA A 152 9.33 -7.46 -10.64
CA ALA A 152 9.35 -6.71 -11.89
C ALA A 152 7.97 -6.15 -12.23
N GLN A 153 6.88 -6.92 -12.06
CA GLN A 153 5.52 -6.42 -12.26
C GLN A 153 5.19 -5.25 -11.31
N ALA A 154 5.57 -5.36 -10.04
CA ALA A 154 5.38 -4.29 -9.06
C ALA A 154 6.17 -3.02 -9.43
N GLY A 155 7.42 -3.19 -9.89
CA GLY A 155 8.24 -2.10 -10.40
C GLY A 155 7.61 -1.43 -11.62
N ALA A 156 7.19 -2.23 -12.61
CA ALA A 156 6.54 -1.75 -13.84
C ALA A 156 5.27 -0.94 -13.54
N TRP A 157 4.42 -1.44 -12.63
CA TRP A 157 3.21 -0.73 -12.21
C TRP A 157 3.53 0.63 -11.58
N LEU A 158 4.45 0.67 -10.61
CA LEU A 158 4.80 1.92 -9.94
C LEU A 158 5.49 2.91 -10.89
N GLY A 159 6.32 2.40 -11.79
CA GLY A 159 6.96 3.21 -12.83
C GLY A 159 5.93 3.85 -13.76
N ALA A 160 4.94 3.08 -14.20
CA ALA A 160 3.83 3.60 -15.00
C ALA A 160 3.01 4.64 -14.21
N PHE A 161 2.72 4.36 -12.94
CA PHE A 161 1.98 5.28 -12.07
C PHE A 161 2.68 6.62 -11.92
N HIS A 162 4.00 6.62 -11.69
CA HIS A 162 4.79 7.84 -11.56
C HIS A 162 4.92 8.59 -12.90
N ARG A 163 5.14 7.89 -14.01
CA ARG A 163 5.23 8.50 -15.36
C ARG A 163 3.92 9.11 -15.85
N ALA A 164 2.78 8.62 -15.35
CA ALA A 164 1.49 9.20 -15.69
C ALA A 164 1.31 10.62 -15.11
N GLY A 165 1.98 10.93 -14.00
CA GLY A 165 1.90 12.20 -13.28
C GLY A 165 2.93 13.24 -13.67
N ASP A 166 2.98 14.30 -12.85
CA ASP A 166 4.01 15.33 -12.99
C ASP A 166 5.35 14.82 -12.47
N MET A 167 6.41 15.12 -13.21
CA MET A 167 7.78 14.73 -12.88
C MET A 167 8.72 15.93 -12.92
N ALA A 168 9.62 16.01 -11.95
CA ALA A 168 10.70 17.00 -11.96
C ALA A 168 11.96 16.43 -11.31
N GLU A 169 13.12 16.97 -11.66
CA GLU A 169 14.36 16.71 -10.94
C GLU A 169 14.57 17.77 -9.86
N ARG A 170 14.96 17.33 -8.66
CA ARG A 170 15.23 18.20 -7.52
C ARG A 170 16.42 17.66 -6.73
N PRO A 171 17.20 18.53 -6.08
CA PRO A 171 18.17 18.08 -5.07
C PRO A 171 17.44 17.49 -3.86
N PHE A 172 17.95 16.37 -3.34
CA PHE A 172 17.41 15.71 -2.16
C PHE A 172 17.85 16.39 -0.87
N TRP A 173 16.88 16.60 0.03
CA TRP A 173 17.13 17.13 1.36
C TRP A 173 16.69 16.09 2.40
N PRO A 174 17.61 15.52 3.21
CA PRO A 174 17.27 14.45 4.15
C PRO A 174 16.41 14.94 5.33
N LYS A 175 16.48 16.24 5.66
CA LYS A 175 15.81 16.79 6.85
C LYS A 175 14.29 16.58 6.83
N PRO A 176 13.55 16.96 5.78
CA PRO A 176 12.13 16.64 5.63
C PRO A 176 11.80 15.15 5.77
N ALA A 177 12.58 14.27 5.15
CA ALA A 177 12.31 12.82 5.13
C ALA A 177 12.30 12.20 6.54
N ARG A 178 13.20 12.65 7.43
CA ARG A 178 13.31 12.14 8.80
C ARG A 178 12.64 13.01 9.87
N ALA A 179 11.95 14.10 9.48
CA ALA A 179 11.35 15.04 10.43
C ALA A 179 10.37 14.38 11.41
N ARG A 180 9.62 13.37 10.95
CA ARG A 180 8.75 12.55 11.82
C ARG A 180 9.55 11.78 12.86
N LEU A 181 10.68 11.19 12.47
CA LEU A 181 11.54 10.42 13.38
C LEU A 181 12.25 11.33 14.40
N ASP A 182 12.62 12.55 14.00
CA ASP A 182 13.13 13.56 14.95
C ASP A 182 12.07 13.87 16.03
N ARG A 183 10.79 14.04 15.66
CA ARG A 183 9.69 14.20 16.64
C ARG A 183 9.48 12.97 17.51
N VAL A 184 9.59 11.77 16.95
CA VAL A 184 9.52 10.50 17.73
C VAL A 184 10.61 10.49 18.79
N ARG A 185 11.86 10.81 18.42
CA ARG A 185 13.00 10.87 19.34
C ARG A 185 12.76 11.86 20.47
N ASP A 186 12.26 13.05 20.15
CA ASP A 186 12.05 14.09 21.15
C ASP A 186 10.91 13.70 22.11
N GLY A 187 9.82 13.12 21.59
CA GLY A 187 8.76 12.53 22.41
C GLY A 187 9.24 11.38 23.29
N LEU A 188 10.12 10.51 22.77
CA LEU A 188 10.76 9.47 23.58
C LEU A 188 11.56 10.10 24.73
N ARG A 189 12.44 11.07 24.45
CA ARG A 189 13.26 11.73 25.48
C ARG A 189 12.42 12.40 26.56
N ALA A 190 11.28 12.99 26.18
CA ALA A 190 10.34 13.62 27.09
C ALA A 190 9.41 12.63 27.83
N GLY A 191 9.47 11.33 27.54
CA GLY A 191 8.56 10.33 28.14
C GLY A 191 7.13 10.37 27.59
N LEU A 192 6.88 11.14 26.52
CA LEU A 192 5.56 11.32 25.90
C LEU A 192 5.21 10.24 24.88
N ARG A 193 6.15 9.32 24.63
CA ARG A 193 6.01 8.24 23.66
C ARG A 193 6.84 7.05 24.09
N GLU A 194 6.40 5.88 23.66
CA GLU A 194 7.13 4.62 23.80
C GLU A 194 7.35 3.96 22.45
N VAL A 195 8.40 3.14 22.37
CA VAL A 195 8.69 2.25 21.24
C VAL A 195 9.32 0.96 21.78
N ALA A 196 9.05 -0.17 21.13
CA ALA A 196 9.70 -1.43 21.47
C ALA A 196 11.23 -1.31 21.33
N TRP A 197 11.99 -1.85 22.29
CA TRP A 197 13.46 -1.77 22.39
C TRP A 197 14.03 -0.36 22.16
N ARG A 198 13.49 0.62 22.90
CA ARG A 198 13.88 2.04 22.88
C ARG A 198 15.39 2.31 22.70
N GLY A 199 16.26 1.65 23.47
CA GLY A 199 17.71 1.86 23.38
C GLY A 199 18.26 1.55 21.99
N ARG A 200 17.87 0.40 21.44
CA ARG A 200 18.22 -0.01 20.07
C ARG A 200 17.67 0.98 19.05
N PHE A 201 16.39 1.38 19.17
CA PHE A 201 15.77 2.37 18.28
C PHE A 201 16.54 3.70 18.24
N LEU A 202 16.89 4.25 19.40
CA LEU A 202 17.62 5.51 19.49
C LEU A 202 19.05 5.41 18.92
N THR A 203 19.71 4.28 19.08
CA THR A 203 21.02 4.00 18.45
C THR A 203 20.88 3.94 16.93
N THR A 204 19.91 3.19 16.41
CA THR A 204 19.65 3.08 14.97
C THR A 204 19.29 4.42 14.34
N LEU A 205 18.49 5.24 15.02
CA LEU A 205 18.16 6.59 14.55
C LEU A 205 19.40 7.50 14.47
N ARG A 206 20.37 7.32 15.38
CA ARG A 206 21.64 8.06 15.36
C ARG A 206 22.50 7.63 14.17
N GLN A 207 22.57 6.34 13.89
CA GLN A 207 23.25 5.79 12.71
C GLN A 207 22.62 6.33 11.42
N LEU A 208 21.28 6.36 11.33
CA LEU A 208 20.58 6.96 10.18
C LEU A 208 20.98 8.42 9.97
N ARG A 209 21.04 9.22 11.05
CA ARG A 209 21.42 10.64 10.96
C ARG A 209 22.85 10.86 10.48
N ALA A 210 23.75 9.91 10.71
CA ALA A 210 25.12 10.01 10.20
C ALA A 210 25.18 9.98 8.67
N LEU A 211 24.19 9.34 8.02
CA LEU A 211 24.08 9.25 6.56
C LEU A 211 23.53 10.52 5.89
N ASP A 212 23.15 11.55 6.67
CA ASP A 212 22.55 12.78 6.14
C ASP A 212 23.48 13.49 5.13
N GLN A 213 24.80 13.43 5.34
CA GLN A 213 25.76 14.11 4.47
C GLN A 213 25.92 13.39 3.13
N ASP A 214 25.83 12.05 3.14
CA ASP A 214 26.05 11.21 1.96
C ASP A 214 24.95 11.33 0.91
N VAL A 215 23.76 11.77 1.32
CA VAL A 215 22.59 11.88 0.43
C VAL A 215 22.16 13.31 0.13
N ARG A 216 22.76 14.29 0.80
CA ARG A 216 22.34 15.70 0.67
C ARG A 216 22.75 16.24 -0.70
N GLY A 217 21.78 16.80 -1.42
CA GLY A 217 22.02 17.42 -2.72
C GLY A 217 22.02 16.44 -3.89
N GLU A 218 21.96 15.12 -3.63
CA GLU A 218 21.76 14.09 -4.65
C GLU A 218 20.56 14.44 -5.53
N GLN A 219 20.70 14.28 -6.84
CA GLN A 219 19.60 14.53 -7.77
C GLN A 219 18.57 13.41 -7.67
N VAL A 220 17.32 13.79 -7.50
CA VAL A 220 16.21 12.85 -7.40
C VAL A 220 15.01 13.27 -8.23
N THR A 221 14.31 12.28 -8.75
CA THR A 221 13.03 12.44 -9.42
C THR A 221 11.94 12.66 -8.37
N THR A 222 11.25 13.80 -8.43
CA THR A 222 9.99 14.04 -7.72
C THR A 222 8.80 13.74 -8.63
N VAL A 223 7.77 13.15 -8.04
CA VAL A 223 6.59 12.63 -8.71
C VAL A 223 5.38 12.83 -7.82
N ASP A 224 4.19 12.74 -8.41
CA ASP A 224 2.99 12.50 -7.61
C ASP A 224 3.02 11.07 -7.07
N LEU A 225 2.93 10.98 -5.74
CA LEU A 225 3.06 9.74 -4.99
C LEU A 225 1.72 8.99 -4.94
N HIS A 226 1.81 7.67 -4.94
CA HIS A 226 0.73 6.79 -4.49
C HIS A 226 0.46 6.99 -3.00
N GLY A 227 1.51 7.21 -2.21
CA GLY A 227 1.44 7.64 -0.82
C GLY A 227 1.10 6.55 0.20
N ASP A 228 0.53 5.41 -0.22
CA ASP A 228 0.32 4.21 0.62
C ASP A 228 0.64 2.89 -0.10
N LEU A 229 1.71 2.86 -0.92
CA LEU A 229 2.01 1.64 -1.67
C LEU A 229 2.67 0.56 -0.81
N HIS A 230 2.00 -0.57 -0.66
CA HIS A 230 2.48 -1.77 0.04
C HIS A 230 1.92 -3.04 -0.62
N LEU A 231 2.38 -4.24 -0.25
CA LEU A 231 2.08 -5.49 -0.95
C LEU A 231 0.58 -5.82 -1.09
N ARG A 232 -0.25 -5.35 -0.17
CA ARG A 232 -1.71 -5.57 -0.22
C ARG A 232 -2.46 -4.60 -1.13
N ASN A 233 -1.80 -3.53 -1.57
CA ASN A 233 -2.35 -2.52 -2.47
C ASN A 233 -1.94 -2.78 -3.92
N LEU A 234 -1.36 -3.95 -4.20
CA LEU A 234 -1.09 -4.45 -5.54
C LEU A 234 -1.82 -5.78 -5.71
N LEU A 235 -2.62 -5.90 -6.76
CA LEU A 235 -3.36 -7.10 -7.13
C LEU A 235 -2.75 -7.69 -8.41
N VAL A 236 -2.48 -8.99 -8.43
CA VAL A 236 -1.93 -9.69 -9.60
C VAL A 236 -2.94 -10.73 -10.09
N GLY A 237 -3.35 -10.55 -11.33
CA GLY A 237 -4.35 -11.35 -12.03
C GLY A 237 -3.86 -11.82 -13.40
N ALA A 238 -4.75 -12.50 -14.13
CA ALA A 238 -4.44 -12.95 -15.49
C ALA A 238 -4.21 -11.78 -16.47
N GLN A 239 -4.82 -10.62 -16.18
CA GLN A 239 -4.70 -9.41 -16.99
C GLN A 239 -3.47 -8.56 -16.65
N GLY A 240 -2.63 -9.00 -15.70
CA GLY A 240 -1.44 -8.28 -15.26
C GLY A 240 -1.53 -7.85 -13.79
N ILE A 241 -1.18 -6.59 -13.52
CA ILE A 241 -1.10 -6.05 -12.16
C ILE A 241 -1.89 -4.74 -12.03
N ALA A 242 -2.63 -4.61 -10.93
CA ALA A 242 -3.35 -3.39 -10.57
C ALA A 242 -2.86 -2.83 -9.25
N GLY A 243 -2.89 -1.51 -9.09
CA GLY A 243 -2.72 -0.86 -7.79
C GLY A 243 -4.02 -0.23 -7.34
N ILE A 244 -4.23 -0.20 -6.03
CA ILE A 244 -5.46 0.24 -5.38
C ILE A 244 -5.15 1.08 -4.15
N ASP A 245 -6.16 1.77 -3.61
CA ASP A 245 -6.07 2.46 -2.31
C ASP A 245 -4.94 3.50 -2.24
N MET A 246 -4.84 4.37 -3.24
CA MET A 246 -3.95 5.53 -3.18
C MET A 246 -4.38 6.53 -2.10
N SER A 247 -3.39 7.19 -1.51
CA SER A 247 -3.62 8.32 -0.62
C SER A 247 -4.04 9.58 -1.41
N PRO A 248 -4.59 10.61 -0.74
CA PRO A 248 -4.80 11.92 -1.35
C PRO A 248 -3.53 12.45 -2.01
N ALA A 249 -3.72 13.31 -3.02
CA ALA A 249 -2.64 13.79 -3.87
C ALA A 249 -1.51 14.39 -3.05
N ARG A 250 -0.30 13.91 -3.31
CA ARG A 250 0.91 14.40 -2.65
C ARG A 250 2.09 14.29 -3.62
N HIS A 251 2.84 15.38 -3.73
CA HIS A 251 4.07 15.41 -4.52
C HIS A 251 5.30 15.18 -3.63
N GLY A 252 6.28 14.42 -4.11
CA GLY A 252 7.52 14.18 -3.37
C GLY A 252 8.50 13.28 -4.14
N THR A 253 9.62 12.93 -3.52
CA THR A 253 10.62 12.07 -4.15
C THR A 253 10.07 10.68 -4.42
N ALA A 254 10.20 10.18 -5.65
CA ALA A 254 9.68 8.89 -6.08
C ALA A 254 10.19 7.70 -5.24
N ALA A 255 11.42 7.84 -4.73
CA ALA A 255 12.03 6.88 -3.81
C ALA A 255 11.23 6.67 -2.52
N LEU A 256 10.30 7.55 -2.13
CA LEU A 256 9.43 7.36 -0.96
C LEU A 256 8.46 6.20 -1.13
N ASP A 257 7.80 6.08 -2.29
CA ASP A 257 6.89 4.96 -2.57
C ASP A 257 7.67 3.66 -2.81
N VAL A 258 8.79 3.75 -3.53
CA VAL A 258 9.69 2.60 -3.72
C VAL A 258 10.17 2.06 -2.36
N ALA A 259 10.69 2.92 -1.49
CA ALA A 259 11.14 2.52 -0.16
C ALA A 259 10.01 1.90 0.68
N ARG A 260 8.78 2.42 0.58
CA ARG A 260 7.63 1.86 1.29
C ARG A 260 7.35 0.42 0.87
N LEU A 261 7.30 0.17 -0.43
CA LEU A 261 7.01 -1.15 -0.97
C LEU A 261 8.15 -2.15 -0.70
N LEU A 262 9.41 -1.76 -0.97
CA LEU A 262 10.56 -2.66 -0.79
C LEU A 262 10.79 -3.02 0.68
N VAL A 263 10.60 -2.08 1.62
CA VAL A 263 10.66 -2.39 3.06
C VAL A 263 9.51 -3.32 3.47
N ASP A 264 8.31 -3.15 2.90
CA ASP A 264 7.20 -4.07 3.16
C ASP A 264 7.50 -5.49 2.68
N ILE A 265 8.07 -5.63 1.48
CA ILE A 265 8.57 -6.91 0.94
C ILE A 265 9.62 -7.52 1.88
N ALA A 266 10.66 -6.77 2.21
CA ALA A 266 11.77 -7.29 3.01
C ALA A 266 11.33 -7.74 4.42
N CYS A 267 10.39 -7.03 5.05
CA CYS A 267 9.90 -7.38 6.38
C CYS A 267 8.92 -8.56 6.39
N ARG A 268 8.20 -8.83 5.29
CA ARG A 268 7.18 -9.90 5.23
C ARG A 268 7.67 -11.17 4.56
N HIS A 269 8.42 -11.01 3.48
CA HIS A 269 8.92 -12.10 2.64
C HIS A 269 10.43 -11.94 2.46
N GLY A 270 11.12 -11.67 3.57
CA GLY A 270 12.58 -11.66 3.62
C GLY A 270 13.11 -13.03 3.20
N VAL A 271 14.14 -13.01 2.36
CA VAL A 271 14.91 -14.19 1.96
C VAL A 271 16.33 -14.02 2.45
N ASP A 272 17.17 -15.05 2.31
CA ASP A 272 18.59 -14.91 2.62
C ASP A 272 19.17 -13.75 1.81
N THR A 273 19.72 -12.76 2.52
CA THR A 273 20.10 -11.46 1.95
C THR A 273 21.40 -11.02 2.60
N PRO A 274 22.39 -10.58 1.82
CA PRO A 274 23.66 -10.10 2.35
C PRO A 274 23.51 -8.98 3.37
N LYS A 275 24.46 -8.94 4.31
CA LYS A 275 24.59 -7.84 5.27
C LYS A 275 24.73 -6.51 4.53
N GLY A 276 24.01 -5.48 4.98
CA GLY A 276 23.98 -4.15 4.36
C GLY A 276 22.90 -3.97 3.28
N ALA A 277 22.37 -5.04 2.69
CA ALA A 277 21.38 -4.97 1.61
C ALA A 277 19.93 -5.07 2.13
N LEU A 278 18.96 -4.50 1.40
CA LEU A 278 17.53 -4.63 1.73
C LEU A 278 16.89 -5.88 1.12
N LEU A 279 17.33 -6.26 -0.07
CA LEU A 279 16.91 -7.43 -0.83
C LEU A 279 18.15 -8.00 -1.52
N PRO A 280 18.11 -9.26 -2.00
CA PRO A 280 19.13 -9.76 -2.92
C PRO A 280 19.26 -8.85 -4.14
N ASP A 281 20.47 -8.75 -4.71
CA ASP A 281 20.75 -7.84 -5.83
C ASP A 281 19.90 -8.16 -7.06
N GLU A 282 19.62 -9.43 -7.33
CA GLU A 282 18.77 -9.85 -8.45
C GLU A 282 17.30 -9.42 -8.27
N ASP A 283 16.77 -9.48 -7.04
CA ASP A 283 15.43 -9.03 -6.69
C ASP A 283 15.33 -7.51 -6.84
N MET A 284 16.32 -6.79 -6.31
CA MET A 284 16.42 -5.33 -6.42
C MET A 284 16.52 -4.90 -7.89
N SER A 285 17.34 -5.61 -8.67
CA SER A 285 17.52 -5.33 -10.10
C SER A 285 16.26 -5.61 -10.90
N ALA A 286 15.58 -6.74 -10.65
CA ALA A 286 14.31 -7.06 -11.30
C ALA A 286 13.26 -5.96 -11.09
N PHE A 287 13.14 -5.47 -9.85
CA PHE A 287 12.24 -4.36 -9.53
C PHE A 287 12.66 -3.06 -10.23
N LEU A 288 13.91 -2.61 -10.04
CA LEU A 288 14.35 -1.29 -10.49
C LEU A 288 14.49 -1.19 -12.02
N ASN A 289 14.85 -2.28 -12.69
CA ASN A 289 14.88 -2.32 -14.16
C ASN A 289 13.47 -2.16 -14.74
N ALA A 290 12.46 -2.81 -14.15
CA ALA A 290 11.08 -2.68 -14.59
C ALA A 290 10.46 -1.34 -14.19
N TYR A 291 10.87 -0.75 -13.06
CA TYR A 291 10.47 0.59 -12.63
C TYR A 291 10.88 1.66 -13.65
N ALA A 292 12.07 1.53 -14.25
CA ALA A 292 12.51 2.28 -15.43
C ALA A 292 12.50 3.83 -15.29
N LEU A 293 12.60 4.34 -14.07
CA LEU A 293 12.86 5.76 -13.79
C LEU A 293 14.21 5.94 -13.09
N PRO A 294 14.93 7.06 -13.31
CA PRO A 294 16.16 7.37 -12.61
C PRO A 294 15.98 7.30 -11.09
N MET A 295 16.92 6.62 -10.43
CA MET A 295 16.86 6.35 -8.99
C MET A 295 18.27 6.38 -8.39
N SER A 296 18.55 7.39 -7.57
CA SER A 296 19.77 7.46 -6.74
C SER A 296 19.71 6.35 -5.68
N ARG A 297 20.65 5.41 -5.76
CA ARG A 297 20.77 4.28 -4.81
C ARG A 297 21.06 4.74 -3.39
N PRO A 298 22.00 5.68 -3.14
CA PRO A 298 22.20 6.24 -1.80
C PRO A 298 20.93 6.82 -1.19
N VAL A 299 20.15 7.59 -1.96
CA VAL A 299 18.89 8.18 -1.48
C VAL A 299 17.84 7.10 -1.21
N LEU A 300 17.70 6.11 -2.10
CA LEU A 300 16.77 5.00 -1.90
C LEU A 300 17.12 4.22 -0.63
N ASP A 301 18.39 3.88 -0.44
CA ASP A 301 18.88 3.15 0.73
C ASP A 301 18.67 3.93 2.04
N PHE A 302 18.85 5.24 2.01
CA PHE A 302 18.51 6.13 3.12
C PHE A 302 17.01 6.14 3.40
N LEU A 303 16.16 6.25 2.38
CA LEU A 303 14.71 6.30 2.55
C LEU A 303 14.12 4.95 2.99
N CYS A 304 14.70 3.83 2.57
CA CYS A 304 14.36 2.49 3.10
C CYS A 304 14.63 2.42 4.60
N ARG A 305 15.75 2.96 5.07
CA ARG A 305 16.09 3.05 6.50
C ARG A 305 15.15 4.00 7.27
N VAL A 306 14.81 5.15 6.69
CA VAL A 306 13.78 6.07 7.25
C VAL A 306 12.43 5.35 7.38
N ARG A 307 12.02 4.62 6.33
CA ARG A 307 10.75 3.89 6.31
C ARG A 307 10.72 2.80 7.37
N LEU A 308 11.78 1.99 7.47
CA LEU A 308 11.91 0.93 8.46
C LEU A 308 11.74 1.46 9.89
N LEU A 309 12.43 2.55 10.23
CA LEU A 309 12.30 3.19 11.54
C LEU A 309 10.91 3.83 11.74
N THR A 310 10.30 4.34 10.67
CA THR A 310 8.93 4.89 10.74
C THR A 310 7.93 3.78 11.06
N ASP A 311 8.08 2.60 10.46
CA ASP A 311 7.24 1.44 10.75
C ASP A 311 7.46 0.94 12.17
N TRP A 312 8.72 0.82 12.61
CA TRP A 312 9.03 0.46 14.00
C TRP A 312 8.38 1.43 14.99
N ALA A 313 8.50 2.73 14.78
CA ALA A 313 7.95 3.74 15.68
C ALA A 313 6.42 3.71 15.78
N ASN A 314 5.71 3.13 14.80
CA ASN A 314 4.25 3.06 14.80
C ASN A 314 3.69 1.79 15.43
N LEU A 315 4.53 0.81 15.73
CA LEU A 315 4.09 -0.42 16.39
C LEU A 315 3.98 -0.18 17.91
N PRO A 316 2.95 -0.72 18.58
CA PRO A 316 2.83 -0.63 20.03
C PRO A 316 4.09 -1.16 20.74
N ALA A 317 4.52 -0.47 21.79
CA ALA A 317 5.75 -0.82 22.50
C ALA A 317 5.63 -2.10 23.33
N ALA A 318 4.53 -2.22 24.09
CA ALA A 318 4.18 -3.40 24.87
C ALA A 318 3.88 -4.60 23.96
N ARG A 319 4.16 -5.81 24.43
CA ARG A 319 3.87 -7.05 23.67
C ARG A 319 2.38 -7.35 23.69
N GLU A 320 1.75 -7.08 24.81
CA GLU A 320 0.35 -7.36 25.12
C GLU A 320 -0.60 -6.47 24.30
N ALA A 321 -0.12 -5.29 23.91
CA ALA A 321 -0.85 -4.33 23.07
C ALA A 321 -0.71 -4.59 21.57
N ARG A 322 0.05 -5.63 21.15
CA ARG A 322 0.27 -5.95 19.73
C ARG A 322 -0.59 -7.12 19.31
N SER A 323 -1.31 -6.94 18.22
CA SER A 323 -1.90 -8.06 17.47
C SER A 323 -0.81 -9.00 16.93
N LEU A 324 -1.20 -10.21 16.54
CA LEU A 324 -0.30 -11.18 15.90
C LEU A 324 0.35 -10.60 14.62
N ALA A 325 -0.40 -9.82 13.84
CA ALA A 325 0.10 -9.17 12.63
C ALA A 325 1.16 -8.10 12.94
N GLU A 326 0.96 -7.30 14.01
CA GLU A 326 1.93 -6.30 14.46
C GLU A 326 3.17 -6.94 15.08
N GLN A 327 3.01 -8.05 15.81
CA GLN A 327 4.13 -8.83 16.33
C GLN A 327 5.01 -9.37 15.19
N ARG A 328 4.41 -10.02 14.19
CA ARG A 328 5.13 -10.48 12.97
C ARG A 328 5.78 -9.33 12.23
N ARG A 329 5.09 -8.18 12.12
CA ARG A 329 5.69 -6.98 11.50
C ARG A 329 6.92 -6.52 12.26
N LEU A 330 6.87 -6.50 13.59
CA LEU A 330 8.00 -6.08 14.41
C LEU A 330 9.20 -7.03 14.26
N GLU A 331 8.95 -8.34 14.21
CA GLU A 331 9.99 -9.36 13.95
C GLU A 331 10.70 -9.12 12.62
N GLY A 332 9.93 -8.94 11.54
CA GLY A 332 10.47 -8.60 10.22
C GLY A 332 11.28 -7.29 10.23
N VAL A 333 10.77 -6.27 10.93
CA VAL A 333 11.50 -5.00 11.10
C VAL A 333 12.83 -5.21 11.84
N MET A 334 12.86 -6.06 12.87
CA MET A 334 14.09 -6.33 13.63
C MET A 334 15.13 -7.07 12.81
N GLU A 335 14.70 -8.02 11.98
CA GLU A 335 15.59 -8.77 11.09
C GLU A 335 16.20 -7.85 10.04
N VAL A 336 15.37 -7.06 9.35
CA VAL A 336 15.85 -6.07 8.38
C VAL A 336 16.73 -5.02 9.04
N GLN A 337 16.40 -4.56 10.25
CA GLN A 337 17.22 -3.59 10.97
C GLN A 337 18.60 -4.15 11.30
N LYS A 338 18.68 -5.39 11.80
CA LYS A 338 19.96 -6.06 12.08
C LYS A 338 20.82 -6.10 10.81
N ARG A 339 20.23 -6.43 9.67
CA ARG A 339 20.96 -6.51 8.40
C ARG A 339 21.45 -5.15 7.89
N LEU A 340 20.67 -4.07 8.04
CA LEU A 340 20.97 -2.76 7.44
C LEU A 340 21.87 -1.83 8.28
N PHE A 341 22.05 -2.11 9.58
CA PHE A 341 22.65 -1.19 10.56
C PHE A 341 23.67 -1.83 11.51
N THR A 342 23.94 -3.13 11.34
CA THR A 342 25.08 -3.81 11.95
C THR A 342 26.15 -3.94 10.89
#